data_AF-A0A7J7MHF0-F1
#
_entry.id   AF-A0A7J7MHF0-F1
#
_cell.length_a   1.000
_cell.length_b   1.000
_cell.length_c   1.000
_cell.angle_alpha   90.00
_cell.angle_beta   90.00
_cell.angle_gamma   90.00
#
_symmetry.space_group_name_H-M   'P 1'
#
loop_
_entity.id
_entity.type
_entity.pdbx_description
1 polymer ?
#
loop_
_entity_poly.entity_id
_entity_poly.type
_entity_poly.pdbx_seq_one_letter_code
_entity_poly.pdbx_strand_id
1 'polypeptide(L)' 'MRDINLTKIESRPQRKRPLRVVDDLYAGCAKYFDYLFYIDFEASMAEERAQNALIHLQEFATFMCVLGCYPMDLIL' A
#
# COMPACT_ATOMS: atom_id res chain seq x y z
N MET A 1 -17.49 -1.27 -4.40
CA MET A 1 -16.12 -0.75 -4.60
C MET A 1 -16.14 0.71 -4.16
N ARG A 2 -15.13 1.22 -3.43
CA ARG A 2 -15.22 2.51 -2.69
C ARG A 2 -15.14 3.76 -3.57
N ASP A 3 -15.09 3.58 -4.89
CA ASP A 3 -15.07 4.63 -5.91
C ASP A 3 -13.99 5.69 -5.65
N ILE A 4 -12.75 5.22 -5.45
CA ILE A 4 -11.55 6.06 -5.26
C ILE A 4 -10.63 5.81 -6.45
N ASN A 5 -10.31 6.87 -7.19
CA ASN A 5 -9.40 6.79 -8.33
C ASN A 5 -7.94 6.75 -7.87
N LEU A 6 -7.13 5.89 -8.47
CA LEU A 6 -5.69 5.84 -8.23
C LEU A 6 -4.97 6.59 -9.35
N THR A 7 -4.18 7.59 -9.01
CA THR A 7 -3.36 8.34 -9.98
C THR A 7 -1.97 7.75 -10.11
N LYS A 8 -1.48 7.06 -9.08
CA LYS A 8 -0.19 6.38 -9.09
C LYS A 8 -0.23 5.08 -8.30
N ILE A 9 0.43 4.06 -8.84
CA ILE A 9 0.85 2.88 -8.09
C ILE A 9 2.23 2.45 -8.57
N GLU A 10 3.20 2.43 -7.66
CA GLU A 10 4.59 2.04 -7.94
C GLU A 10 5.02 0.94 -6.97
N SER A 11 5.44 -0.21 -7.51
CA SER A 11 6.00 -1.30 -6.72
C SER A 11 7.50 -1.12 -6.52
N ARG A 12 7.97 -1.32 -5.29
CA ARG A 12 9.39 -1.21 -4.92
C ARG A 12 9.80 -2.48 -4.18
N PRO A 13 10.57 -3.37 -4.83
CA PRO A 13 11.12 -4.53 -4.15
C PRO A 13 12.16 -4.09 -3.12
N GLN A 14 12.09 -4.63 -1.92
CA GLN A 14 13.02 -4.28 -0.84
C GLN A 14 14.43 -4.84 -1.13
N ARG A 15 15.26 -4.05 -1.80
CA ARG A 15 16.59 -4.44 -2.33
C ARG A 15 17.55 -5.08 -1.32
N LYS A 16 17.47 -4.70 -0.04
CA LYS A 16 18.41 -5.17 0.99
C LYS A 16 18.05 -6.55 1.57
N ARG A 17 16.79 -7.00 1.47
CA ARG A 17 16.31 -8.32 1.93
C ARG A 17 15.12 -8.76 1.06
N PRO A 18 15.36 -9.18 -0.18
CA PRO A 18 14.28 -9.55 -1.11
C PRO A 18 13.61 -10.89 -0.75
N LEU A 19 14.16 -11.65 0.20
CA LEU A 19 13.68 -12.99 0.56
C LEU A 19 13.50 -13.06 2.08
N ARG A 20 12.26 -13.17 2.54
CA ARG A 20 11.99 -13.79 3.85
C ARG A 20 11.90 -15.29 3.63
N VAL A 21 12.85 -16.03 4.20
CA VAL A 21 12.76 -17.49 4.33
C VAL A 21 11.94 -17.72 5.60
N VAL A 22 10.72 -18.22 5.45
CA VAL A 22 9.97 -18.75 6.58
C VAL A 22 10.35 -20.22 6.68
N ASP A 23 11.06 -20.56 7.76
CA ASP A 23 11.50 -21.93 8.03
C ASP A 23 10.33 -22.69 8.66
N ASP A 24 9.29 -22.96 7.86
CA ASP A 24 8.19 -23.80 8.29
C ASP A 24 8.63 -25.26 8.12
N LEU A 25 8.89 -25.92 9.25
CA LEU A 25 9.45 -27.28 9.37
C LEU A 25 8.66 -28.39 8.63
N TYR A 26 7.57 -28.06 7.92
CA TYR A 26 6.69 -29.02 7.24
C TYR A 26 6.20 -28.57 5.84
N ALA A 27 6.59 -27.41 5.31
CA ALA A 27 6.17 -26.98 3.98
C ALA A 27 7.32 -26.22 3.29
N GLY A 28 7.71 -26.67 2.11
CA GLY A 28 8.88 -26.15 1.37
C GLY A 28 8.94 -24.62 1.32
N CYS A 29 10.08 -24.07 1.74
CA CYS A 29 10.56 -22.69 1.63
C CYS A 29 9.60 -21.71 0.92
N ALA A 30 8.67 -21.12 1.67
CA ALA A 30 7.85 -20.02 1.16
C ALA A 30 8.73 -18.77 1.05
N LYS A 31 9.06 -18.38 -0.18
CA LYS A 31 9.84 -17.18 -0.50
C LYS A 31 8.90 -15.98 -0.58
N TYR A 32 8.83 -15.16 0.47
CA TYR A 32 8.10 -13.90 0.41
C TYR A 32 9.04 -12.76 0.01
N PHE A 33 8.64 -12.02 -1.01
CA PHE A 33 9.24 -10.75 -1.36
C PHE A 33 8.55 -9.64 -0.58
N ASP A 34 9.32 -8.86 0.17
CA ASP A 34 8.82 -7.63 0.77
C ASP A 34 8.71 -6.57 -0.32
N TYR A 35 7.48 -6.35 -0.78
CA TYR A 35 7.12 -5.27 -1.68
C TYR A 35 6.58 -4.08 -0.89
N LEU A 36 7.14 -2.91 -1.16
CA LEU A 36 6.54 -1.64 -0.79
C LEU A 36 5.79 -1.08 -2.00
N PHE A 37 4.63 -0.49 -1.76
CA PHE A 37 3.86 0.20 -2.78
C PHE A 37 3.76 1.68 -2.41
N TYR A 38 4.12 2.55 -3.34
CA TYR A 38 3.75 3.96 -3.28
C TYR A 38 2.47 4.15 -4.08
N ILE A 39 1.46 4.73 -3.43
CA ILE A 39 0.12 4.89 -3.98
C ILE A 39 -0.29 6.35 -3.83
N ASP A 40 -0.72 6.95 -4.93
CA ASP A 40 -1.42 8.24 -4.93
C ASP A 40 -2.86 8.01 -5.39
N PHE A 41 -3.82 8.67 -4.74
CA PHE A 41 -5.24 8.51 -5.03
C PHE A 41 -6.03 9.81 -4.85
N GLU A 42 -7.16 9.93 -5.53
CA GLU A 42 -7.99 11.14 -5.60
C GLU A 42 -9.08 11.13 -4.53
N ALA A 43 -8.67 11.35 -3.28
CA ALA A 43 -9.59 11.64 -2.19
C ALA A 43 -8.87 12.39 -1.06
N SER A 44 -9.61 13.21 -0.33
CA SER A 44 -9.10 13.81 0.90
C SER A 44 -9.12 12.80 2.05
N MET A 45 -8.11 12.87 2.91
CA MET A 45 -8.06 12.11 4.18
C MET A 45 -9.21 12.46 5.15
N ALA A 46 -9.90 13.58 4.92
CA ALA A 46 -11.07 13.98 5.68
C ALA A 46 -12.36 13.28 5.21
N GLU A 47 -12.37 12.65 4.03
CA GLU A 47 -13.55 11.96 3.49
C GLU A 47 -13.69 10.56 4.09
N GLU A 48 -14.93 10.22 4.49
CA GLU A 48 -15.25 8.92 5.08
C GLU A 48 -14.89 7.75 4.13
N ARG A 49 -15.11 7.91 2.82
CA ARG A 49 -14.76 6.88 1.84
C ARG A 49 -13.27 6.56 1.83
N ALA A 50 -12.40 7.57 2.00
CA ALA A 50 -10.96 7.41 2.04
C ALA A 50 -10.52 6.75 3.34
N GLN A 51 -11.07 7.18 4.47
CA GLN A 51 -10.82 6.58 5.78
C GLN A 51 -11.21 5.10 5.80
N ASN A 52 -12.40 4.77 5.31
CA ASN A 52 -12.88 3.40 5.20
C ASN A 52 -12.00 2.57 4.25
N ALA A 53 -11.48 3.16 3.16
CA ALA A 53 -10.56 2.46 2.28
C ALA A 53 -9.22 2.13 2.96
N LEU A 54 -8.66 3.08 3.71
CA LEU A 54 -7.39 2.92 4.41
C LEU A 54 -7.49 1.96 5.59
N ILE A 55 -8.57 2.00 6.37
CA ILE A 55 -8.83 1.06 7.46
C ILE A 55 -8.84 -0.37 6.92
N HIS A 56 -9.60 -0.61 5.85
CA HIS A 56 -9.62 -1.93 5.24
C HIS A 56 -8.27 -2.31 4.61
N LEU A 57 -7.51 -1.37 4.07
CA LEU A 57 -6.16 -1.66 3.55
C LEU A 57 -5.21 -2.10 4.67
N GLN A 58 -5.33 -1.51 5.87
CA GLN A 58 -4.55 -1.91 7.06
C GLN A 58 -4.83 -3.35 7.52
N GLU A 59 -5.98 -3.93 7.20
CA GLU A 59 -6.27 -5.33 7.51
C GLU A 59 -5.38 -6.31 6.73
N PHE A 60 -4.89 -5.91 5.55
CA PHE A 60 -4.06 -6.75 4.67
C PHE A 60 -2.60 -6.31 4.63
N ALA A 61 -2.32 -5.01 4.78
CA ALA A 61 -0.98 -4.47 4.70
C ALA A 61 -0.22 -4.68 6.02
N THR A 62 0.95 -5.33 5.96
CA THR A 62 1.82 -5.48 7.15
C THR A 62 2.39 -4.15 7.65
N PHE A 63 2.39 -3.13 6.80
CA PHE A 63 2.83 -1.78 7.11
C PHE A 63 2.12 -0.79 6.17
N MET A 64 1.67 0.34 6.71
CA MET A 64 1.12 1.45 5.95
C MET A 64 1.48 2.77 6.62
N CYS A 65 1.85 3.77 5.82
CA CYS A 65 2.15 5.11 6.29
C CYS A 65 1.56 6.14 5.31
N VAL A 66 0.80 7.10 5.83
CA VAL A 66 0.31 8.24 5.05
C VAL A 66 1.41 9.29 5.00
N LEU A 67 1.91 9.58 3.79
CA LEU A 67 3.01 10.53 3.59
C LEU A 67 2.54 11.98 3.49
N GLY A 68 1.25 12.20 3.20
CA GLY A 68 0.65 13.52 3.14
C GLY A 68 -0.74 13.50 2.51
N CYS A 69 -1.46 14.61 2.65
CA CYS A 69 -2.70 14.92 1.96
C CYS A 69 -2.58 16.35 1.46
N TYR A 70 -2.52 16.55 0.16
CA TYR A 70 -2.21 17.83 -0.45
C TYR A 70 -3.22 18.13 -1.58
N PRO A 71 -3.50 19.42 -1.84
CA PRO A 71 -4.34 19.78 -2.98
C PRO A 71 -3.69 19.31 -4.27
N MET A 72 -4.50 18.76 -5.18
CA MET A 72 -4.04 18.42 -6.52
C MET A 72 -3.79 19.72 -7.30
N ASP A 73 -2.66 19.78 -8.01
CA ASP A 73 -2.41 20.85 -8.99
C ASP A 73 -3.37 20.67 -10.17
N LEU A 74 -4.54 21.30 -10.06
CA LEU A 74 -5.46 21.50 -11.15
C LEU A 74 -4.89 22.64 -12.00
N ILE A 75 -4.06 22.30 -13.00
CA ILE A 75 -3.77 23.25 -14.07
C ILE A 75 -5.11 23.48 -14.79
N LEU A 76 -5.72 24.64 -14.53
CA LEU A 76 -6.87 25.15 -15.28
C LEU A 76 -6.47 25.52 -16.72
#